data_AF-A0A382RDS8-F1
#
_entry.id   AF-A0A382RDS8-F1
#
_cell.length_a   1.000
_cell.length_b   1.000
_cell.length_c   1.000
_cell.angle_alpha   90.00
_cell.angle_beta   90.00
_cell.angle_gamma   90.00
#
_symmetry.space_group_name_H-M   'P 1'
#
loop_
_entity.id
_entity.type
_entity.pdbx_description
1 polymer ?
#
loop_
_entity_poly.entity_id
_entity_poly.type
_entity_poly.pdbx_seq_one_letter_code
_entity_poly.pdbx_strand_id
1 'polypeptide(L)'
;MGKRNLATRLLKRAERARVALELEAAEQLAAYVGMLQRWNSRINLTALANNDAGLDRLIIEPLIVARYLPKTGSLIDIGSGGGSPALPLKILLPELSLRMVESKTRKGAFLRDAARQLGLRNVEVEVCRYEELLSRPELHETHNALTVRAVRL
;
A
#
# COMPACT_ATOMS: atom_id res chain seq x y z
N MET A 1 -3.96 -0.82 -21.11
CA MET A 1 -3.24 0.45 -20.91
C MET A 1 -1.79 0.13 -20.61
N GLY A 2 -0.82 0.59 -21.39
CA GLY A 2 0.59 0.28 -21.16
C GLY A 2 1.12 0.92 -19.87
N LYS A 3 2.14 0.30 -19.23
CA LYS A 3 2.75 0.79 -17.97
C LYS A 3 3.15 2.26 -18.03
N ARG A 4 3.84 2.68 -19.11
CA ARG A 4 4.27 4.08 -19.33
C ARG A 4 3.10 5.07 -19.33
N ASN A 5 1.97 4.69 -19.93
CA ASN A 5 0.78 5.55 -19.96
C ASN A 5 0.19 5.74 -18.54
N LEU A 6 0.18 4.68 -17.72
CA LEU A 6 -0.33 4.76 -16.36
C LEU A 6 0.58 5.60 -15.44
N ALA A 7 1.90 5.47 -15.54
CA ALA A 7 2.83 6.31 -14.75
C ALA A 7 2.62 7.80 -15.05
N THR A 8 2.53 8.18 -16.34
CA THR A 8 2.20 9.55 -16.75
C THR A 8 0.85 10.02 -16.22
N ARG A 9 -0.16 9.14 -16.21
CA ARG A 9 -1.47 9.44 -15.63
C ARG A 9 -1.34 9.72 -14.13
N LEU A 10 -0.62 8.88 -13.38
CA LEU A 10 -0.40 9.06 -11.94
C LEU A 10 0.33 10.38 -11.62
N LEU A 11 1.34 10.76 -12.41
CA LEU A 11 2.04 12.05 -12.26
C LEU A 11 1.06 13.23 -12.38
N LYS A 12 0.22 13.25 -13.43
CA LYS A 12 -0.80 14.30 -13.62
C LYS A 12 -1.82 14.34 -12.48
N ARG A 13 -2.19 13.19 -11.93
CA ARG A 13 -3.10 13.11 -10.78
C ARG A 13 -2.44 13.65 -9.51
N ALA A 14 -1.19 13.29 -9.25
CA ALA A 14 -0.42 13.76 -8.10
C ALA A 14 -0.20 15.28 -8.15
N GLU A 15 0.12 15.83 -9.32
CA GLU A 15 0.23 17.27 -9.56
C GLU A 15 -1.07 18.01 -9.20
N ARG A 16 -2.23 17.52 -9.68
CA ARG A 16 -3.55 18.09 -9.34
C ARG A 16 -3.83 18.05 -7.84
N ALA A 17 -3.36 17.00 -7.15
CA ALA A 17 -3.47 16.85 -5.71
C ALA A 17 -2.38 17.59 -4.92
N ARG A 18 -1.46 18.31 -5.60
CA ARG A 18 -0.32 19.02 -4.99
C ARG A 18 0.57 18.10 -4.16
N VAL A 19 0.83 16.91 -4.69
CA VAL A 19 1.73 15.90 -4.13
C VAL A 19 2.96 15.77 -5.03
N ALA A 20 4.15 15.89 -4.43
CA ALA A 20 5.39 15.59 -5.12
C ALA A 20 5.48 14.09 -5.41
N LEU A 21 5.66 13.73 -6.67
CA LEU A 21 5.80 12.35 -7.12
C LEU A 21 6.85 12.27 -8.22
N GLU A 22 7.96 11.61 -7.93
CA GLU A 22 9.03 11.36 -8.89
C GLU A 22 8.63 10.27 -9.90
N LEU A 23 9.25 10.31 -11.08
CA LEU A 23 8.96 9.36 -12.16
C LEU A 23 9.17 7.90 -11.72
N GLU A 24 10.26 7.60 -11.01
CA GLU A 24 10.57 6.25 -10.54
C GLU A 24 9.47 5.70 -9.61
N ALA A 25 9.03 6.50 -8.64
CA ALA A 25 7.93 6.15 -7.75
C ALA A 25 6.61 5.98 -8.53
N ALA A 26 6.35 6.83 -9.53
CA ALA A 26 5.18 6.69 -10.40
C ALA A 26 5.20 5.38 -11.21
N GLU A 27 6.38 4.94 -11.67
CA GLU A 27 6.56 3.66 -12.37
C GLU A 27 6.36 2.46 -11.44
N GLN A 28 6.87 2.51 -10.21
CA GLN A 28 6.61 1.49 -9.19
C GLN A 28 5.11 1.41 -8.84
N LEU A 29 4.44 2.56 -8.66
CA LEU A 29 3.00 2.61 -8.43
C LEU A 29 2.21 2.06 -9.63
N ALA A 30 2.62 2.36 -10.86
CA ALA A 30 2.01 1.80 -12.06
C ALA A 30 2.20 0.28 -12.15
N ALA A 31 3.38 -0.23 -11.76
CA ALA A 31 3.64 -1.67 -11.67
C ALA A 31 2.74 -2.32 -10.60
N TYR A 32 2.63 -1.71 -9.42
CA TYR A 32 1.73 -2.13 -8.34
C TYR A 32 0.27 -2.20 -8.81
N VAL A 33 -0.26 -1.16 -9.45
CA VAL A 33 -1.63 -1.17 -10.00
C VAL A 33 -1.81 -2.30 -11.01
N GLY A 34 -0.82 -2.54 -11.87
CA GLY A 34 -0.85 -3.67 -12.79
C GLY A 34 -0.90 -5.03 -12.08
N MET A 35 -0.15 -5.21 -11.00
CA MET A 35 -0.20 -6.42 -10.17
C MET A 35 -1.57 -6.59 -9.51
N LEU A 36 -2.07 -5.50 -8.92
CA LEU A 36 -3.37 -5.45 -8.27
C LEU A 36 -4.47 -5.88 -9.24
N GLN A 37 -4.50 -5.35 -10.47
CA GLN A 37 -5.45 -5.74 -11.50
C GLN A 37 -5.39 -7.23 -11.85
N ARG A 38 -4.17 -7.78 -12.04
CA ARG A 38 -3.98 -9.19 -12.40
C ARG A 38 -4.41 -10.14 -11.29
N TRP A 39 -4.15 -9.80 -10.04
CA TRP A 39 -4.57 -10.63 -8.91
C TRP A 39 -6.07 -10.46 -8.60
N ASN A 40 -6.62 -9.25 -8.80
CA ASN A 40 -8.02 -8.98 -8.51
C ASN A 40 -8.97 -9.84 -9.34
N SER A 41 -8.61 -10.16 -10.59
CA SER A 41 -9.38 -11.06 -11.46
C SER A 41 -9.48 -12.51 -10.94
N ARG A 42 -8.64 -12.90 -9.98
CA ARG A 42 -8.58 -14.26 -9.44
C ARG A 42 -9.10 -14.38 -8.02
N ILE A 43 -8.87 -13.36 -7.18
CA ILE A 43 -9.07 -13.49 -5.72
C ILE A 43 -9.84 -12.34 -5.06
N ASN A 44 -10.41 -11.40 -5.83
CA ASN A 44 -11.20 -10.27 -5.34
C ASN A 44 -10.50 -9.50 -4.19
N LEU A 45 -9.37 -8.85 -4.51
CA LEU A 45 -8.57 -8.05 -3.59
C LEU A 45 -9.28 -6.77 -3.17
N THR A 46 -9.87 -6.06 -4.14
CA THR A 46 -10.43 -4.72 -3.98
C THR A 46 -11.46 -4.41 -5.06
N ALA A 47 -12.38 -3.48 -4.76
CA ALA A 47 -13.24 -2.86 -5.76
C ALA A 47 -12.46 -1.79 -6.55
N LEU A 48 -11.39 -2.19 -7.24
CA LEU A 48 -10.60 -1.29 -8.08
C LEU A 48 -11.44 -0.87 -9.29
N ALA A 49 -11.92 0.38 -9.28
CA ALA A 49 -12.44 1.02 -10.48
C ALA A 49 -11.26 1.40 -11.40
N ASN A 50 -11.29 0.99 -12.67
CA ASN A 50 -10.25 1.31 -13.65
C ASN A 50 -10.43 2.74 -14.22
N ASN A 51 -10.63 3.72 -13.34
CA ASN A 51 -10.86 5.13 -13.67
C ASN A 51 -10.03 6.04 -12.74
N ASP A 52 -10.10 7.36 -12.97
CA ASP A 52 -9.34 8.32 -12.17
C ASP A 52 -9.72 8.24 -10.70
N ALA A 53 -11.02 8.13 -10.37
CA ALA A 53 -11.49 8.03 -8.99
C ALA A 53 -10.93 6.81 -8.25
N GLY A 54 -10.79 5.67 -8.92
CA GLY A 54 -10.17 4.48 -8.34
C GLY A 54 -8.67 4.66 -8.09
N LEU A 55 -7.96 5.33 -9.02
CA LEU A 55 -6.55 5.68 -8.82
C LEU A 55 -6.38 6.71 -7.69
N ASP A 56 -7.26 7.71 -7.62
CA ASP A 56 -7.23 8.71 -6.56
C ASP A 56 -7.37 8.05 -5.20
N ARG A 57 -8.40 7.21 -5.04
CA ARG A 57 -8.69 6.53 -3.79
C ARG A 57 -7.61 5.56 -3.35
N LEU A 58 -7.05 4.79 -4.28
CA LEU A 58 -6.11 3.72 -3.93
C LEU A 58 -4.65 4.17 -3.92
N ILE A 59 -4.32 5.22 -4.66
CA ILE A 59 -2.94 5.67 -4.85
C ILE A 59 -2.77 7.09 -4.31
N ILE A 60 -3.49 8.06 -4.87
CA ILE A 60 -3.22 9.49 -4.62
C ILE A 60 -3.55 9.90 -3.18
N GLU A 61 -4.68 9.46 -2.63
CA GLU A 61 -5.05 9.69 -1.23
C GLU A 61 -3.95 9.23 -0.26
N PRO A 62 -3.43 7.99 -0.33
CA PRO A 62 -2.24 7.58 0.43
C PRO A 62 -1.04 8.50 0.25
N LEU A 63 -0.76 9.00 -0.96
CA LEU A 63 0.38 9.89 -1.19
C LEU A 63 0.20 11.24 -0.48
N ILE A 64 -1.02 11.74 -0.37
CA ILE A 64 -1.34 12.93 0.42
C ILE A 64 -1.04 12.64 1.90
N VAL A 65 -1.43 11.47 2.41
CA VAL A 65 -1.18 11.05 3.80
C VAL A 65 0.32 10.93 4.10
N ALA A 66 1.14 10.48 3.13
CA ALA A 66 2.59 10.34 3.29
C ALA A 66 3.31 11.62 3.76
N ARG A 67 2.70 12.79 3.58
CA ARG A 67 3.23 14.09 4.03
C ARG A 67 3.18 14.28 5.55
N TYR A 68 2.31 13.53 6.24
CA TYR A 68 2.10 13.61 7.68
C TYR A 68 2.76 12.45 8.44
N LEU A 69 3.38 11.51 7.72
CA LEU A 69 4.08 10.38 8.30
C LEU A 69 5.56 10.69 8.50
N PRO A 70 6.21 10.06 9.49
CA PRO A 70 7.65 10.14 9.64
C PRO A 70 8.34 9.50 8.42
N LYS A 71 9.53 9.99 8.08
CA LYS A 71 10.31 9.46 6.94
C LYS A 71 10.98 8.12 7.27
N THR A 72 11.29 7.90 8.54
CA THR A 72 11.93 6.71 9.09
C THR A 72 11.09 6.18 10.27
N GLY A 73 11.39 4.98 10.73
CA GLY A 73 10.66 4.33 11.81
C GLY A 73 9.72 3.24 11.31
N SER A 74 8.68 2.93 12.08
CA SER A 74 7.80 1.79 11.87
C SER A 74 6.36 2.20 11.58
N LEU A 75 5.78 1.57 10.54
CA LEU A 75 4.38 1.71 10.14
C LEU A 75 3.72 0.33 10.18
N ILE A 76 2.58 0.23 10.87
CA ILE A 76 1.70 -0.94 10.80
C ILE A 76 0.41 -0.59 10.06
N ASP A 77 0.01 -1.46 9.13
CA ASP A 77 -1.25 -1.34 8.41
C ASP A 77 -2.14 -2.53 8.75
N ILE A 78 -3.31 -2.25 9.31
CA ILE A 78 -4.27 -3.26 9.76
C ILE A 78 -5.34 -3.48 8.70
N GLY A 79 -5.51 -4.74 8.29
CA GLY A 79 -6.43 -5.13 7.22
C GLY A 79 -5.96 -4.69 5.84
N SER A 80 -4.68 -4.94 5.54
CA SER A 80 -4.00 -4.39 4.37
C SER A 80 -4.64 -4.74 3.02
N GLY A 81 -5.38 -5.85 2.91
CA GLY A 81 -6.19 -6.13 1.73
C GLY A 81 -5.38 -6.17 0.43
N GLY A 82 -5.70 -5.25 -0.49
CA GLY A 82 -4.97 -5.04 -1.74
C GLY A 82 -3.70 -4.19 -1.59
N GLY A 83 -3.27 -3.89 -0.37
CA GLY A 83 -2.04 -3.17 -0.03
C GLY A 83 -2.15 -1.66 -0.08
N SER A 84 -3.34 -1.08 -0.11
CA SER A 84 -3.52 0.37 -0.03
C SER A 84 -4.23 0.70 1.29
N PRO A 85 -3.67 1.60 2.12
CA PRO A 85 -2.63 2.60 1.80
C PRO A 85 -1.16 2.13 1.93
N ALA A 86 -0.87 0.99 2.54
CA ALA A 86 0.49 0.56 2.93
C ALA A 86 1.56 0.60 1.82
N LEU A 87 1.33 -0.07 0.68
CA LEU A 87 2.30 -0.17 -0.41
C LEU A 87 2.55 1.19 -1.09
N PRO A 88 1.52 2.01 -1.42
CA PRO A 88 1.77 3.38 -1.86
C PRO A 88 2.61 4.20 -0.89
N LEU A 89 2.34 4.10 0.42
CA LEU A 89 3.11 4.80 1.44
C LEU A 89 4.57 4.33 1.46
N LYS A 90 4.80 3.01 1.43
CA LYS A 90 6.15 2.43 1.43
C LYS A 90 6.97 2.77 0.18
N ILE A 91 6.32 2.93 -0.97
CA ILE A 91 7.00 3.39 -2.19
C ILE A 91 7.48 4.83 -2.04
N LEU A 92 6.69 5.71 -1.41
CA LEU A 92 7.09 7.12 -1.19
C LEU A 92 8.03 7.31 0.01
N LEU A 93 8.01 6.39 0.96
CA LEU A 93 8.76 6.45 2.20
C LEU A 93 9.61 5.17 2.34
N PRO A 94 10.65 5.01 1.50
CA PRO A 94 11.41 3.76 1.39
C PRO A 94 12.12 3.38 2.69
N GLU A 95 12.42 4.34 3.56
CA GLU A 95 13.10 4.11 4.84
C GLU A 95 12.18 3.63 5.98
N LEU A 96 10.85 3.63 5.80
CA LEU A 96 9.92 3.11 6.81
C LEU A 96 9.96 1.58 6.86
N SER A 97 10.13 0.99 8.03
CA SER A 97 9.78 -0.41 8.25
C SER A 97 8.26 -0.57 8.19
N LEU A 98 7.77 -1.42 7.29
CA LEU A 98 6.34 -1.62 7.07
C LEU A 98 5.93 -3.03 7.52
N ARG A 99 4.93 -3.10 8.40
CA ARG A 99 4.23 -4.34 8.75
C ARG A 99 2.79 -4.28 8.24
N MET A 100 2.42 -5.23 7.39
CA MET A 100 1.06 -5.38 6.86
C MET A 100 0.38 -6.58 7.50
N VAL A 101 -0.83 -6.37 8.02
CA VAL A 101 -1.61 -7.40 8.73
C VAL A 101 -2.87 -7.71 7.93
N GLU A 102 -3.04 -8.97 7.55
CA GLU A 102 -4.18 -9.39 6.73
C GLU A 102 -4.63 -10.82 7.06
N SER A 103 -5.87 -10.94 7.54
CA SER A 103 -6.49 -12.22 7.93
C SER A 103 -6.62 -13.26 6.82
N LYS A 104 -6.64 -12.86 5.53
CA LYS A 104 -6.88 -13.76 4.39
C LYS A 104 -5.58 -14.18 3.73
N THR A 105 -5.26 -15.47 3.79
CA THR A 105 -4.03 -16.06 3.22
C THR A 105 -3.76 -15.68 1.77
N ARG A 106 -4.78 -15.70 0.90
CA ARG A 106 -4.63 -15.32 -0.52
C ARG A 106 -4.27 -13.84 -0.71
N LYS A 107 -4.78 -12.96 0.16
CA LYS A 107 -4.44 -11.53 0.13
C LYS A 107 -3.04 -11.30 0.71
N GLY A 108 -2.67 -11.98 1.79
CA GLY A 108 -1.30 -11.98 2.29
C GLY A 108 -0.27 -12.45 1.26
N ALA A 109 -0.60 -13.49 0.47
CA ALA A 109 0.25 -13.96 -0.63
C ALA A 109 0.45 -12.86 -1.70
N PHE A 110 -0.60 -12.13 -2.05
CA PHE A 110 -0.49 -10.98 -2.94
C PHE A 110 0.44 -9.89 -2.37
N LEU A 111 0.29 -9.54 -1.09
CA LEU A 111 1.09 -8.50 -0.46
C LEU A 111 2.59 -8.84 -0.47
N ARG A 112 2.93 -10.11 -0.18
CA ARG A 112 4.32 -10.60 -0.26
C ARG A 112 4.85 -10.56 -1.69
N ASP A 113 4.05 -11.00 -2.66
CA ASP A 113 4.43 -10.96 -4.08
C ASP A 113 4.63 -9.51 -4.57
N ALA A 114 3.76 -8.59 -4.16
CA ALA A 114 3.87 -7.17 -4.46
C ALA A 114 5.15 -6.56 -3.88
N ALA A 115 5.42 -6.75 -2.58
CA ALA A 115 6.64 -6.24 -1.95
C ALA A 115 7.90 -6.76 -2.64
N ARG A 116 7.94 -8.07 -2.96
CA ARG A 116 9.05 -8.70 -3.66
C ARG A 116 9.25 -8.17 -5.08
N GLN A 117 8.21 -8.10 -5.90
CA GLN A 117 8.33 -7.64 -7.29
C GLN A 117 8.64 -6.15 -7.42
N LEU A 118 8.25 -5.34 -6.43
CA LEU A 118 8.55 -3.91 -6.37
C LEU A 118 9.92 -3.62 -5.74
N GLY A 119 10.60 -4.64 -5.21
CA GLY A 119 11.92 -4.48 -4.57
C GLY A 119 11.85 -3.76 -3.22
N LEU A 120 10.70 -3.79 -2.53
CA LEU A 120 10.51 -3.10 -1.26
C LEU A 120 11.25 -3.84 -0.15
N ARG A 121 12.13 -3.12 0.57
CA ARG A 121 12.89 -3.64 1.72
C ARG A 121 12.18 -3.33 3.03
N ASN A 122 12.50 -4.04 4.11
CA ASN A 122 11.90 -3.84 5.44
C ASN A 122 10.36 -3.92 5.39
N VAL A 123 9.83 -4.94 4.71
CA VAL A 123 8.40 -5.20 4.61
C VAL A 123 8.10 -6.57 5.21
N GLU A 124 7.16 -6.62 6.14
CA GLU A 124 6.66 -7.83 6.76
C GLU A 124 5.16 -7.99 6.47
N VAL A 125 4.71 -9.22 6.22
CA VAL A 125 3.31 -9.54 5.99
C VAL A 125 2.86 -10.64 6.94
N GLU A 126 2.06 -10.25 7.92
CA GLU A 126 1.43 -11.15 8.88
C GLU A 126 0.05 -11.59 8.40
N VAL A 127 -0.18 -12.90 8.37
CA VAL A 127 -1.48 -13.49 8.01
C VAL A 127 -2.17 -13.95 9.28
N CYS A 128 -2.87 -13.03 9.92
CA CYS A 128 -3.59 -13.24 11.17
C CYS A 128 -4.73 -12.22 11.30
N ARG A 129 -5.60 -12.43 12.27
CA ARG A 129 -6.52 -11.39 12.77
C ARG A 129 -5.74 -10.38 13.61
N TYR A 130 -6.13 -9.11 13.57
CA TYR A 130 -5.35 -8.06 14.24
C TYR A 130 -5.40 -8.21 15.77
N GLU A 131 -6.49 -8.79 16.28
CA GLU A 131 -6.71 -9.13 17.67
C GLU A 131 -5.63 -10.08 18.20
N GLU A 132 -5.07 -10.93 17.34
CA GLU A 132 -3.95 -11.83 17.69
C GLU A 132 -2.65 -11.06 17.96
N LEU A 133 -2.52 -9.81 17.51
CA LEU A 133 -1.38 -8.97 17.83
C LEU A 133 -1.47 -8.39 19.23
N LEU A 134 -2.68 -8.29 19.80
CA LEU A 134 -2.87 -7.72 21.14
C LEU A 134 -2.26 -8.60 22.23
N SER A 135 -2.14 -9.90 21.98
CA SER A 135 -1.48 -10.86 22.88
C SER A 135 0.05 -10.90 22.74
N ARG A 136 0.64 -10.01 21.94
CA ARG A 136 2.07 -9.94 21.65
C ARG A 136 2.69 -8.65 22.22
N PRO A 137 3.15 -8.64 23.48
CA PRO A 137 3.66 -7.43 24.14
C PRO A 137 4.82 -6.77 23.41
N GLU A 138 5.61 -7.53 22.65
CA GLU A 138 6.71 -7.01 21.84
C GLU A 138 6.26 -6.06 20.71
N LEU A 139 4.97 -6.02 20.40
CA LEU A 139 4.37 -5.14 19.38
C LEU A 139 3.68 -3.92 19.99
N HIS A 140 3.57 -3.83 21.31
CA HIS A 140 2.87 -2.74 21.98
C HIS A 140 3.71 -1.47 21.94
N GLU A 141 3.10 -0.36 21.50
CA GLU A 141 3.73 0.98 21.44
C GLU A 141 5.04 1.05 20.63
N THR A 142 5.34 0.05 19.80
CA THR A 142 6.58 -0.02 18.99
C THR A 142 6.45 0.61 17.60
N HIS A 143 5.25 1.06 17.23
CA HIS A 143 4.95 1.60 15.90
C HIS A 143 4.80 3.12 15.93
N ASN A 144 5.49 3.82 15.04
CA ASN A 144 5.40 5.28 14.94
C ASN A 144 4.10 5.74 14.26
N ALA A 145 3.52 4.90 13.42
CA ALA A 145 2.24 5.15 12.76
C ALA A 145 1.44 3.87 12.57
N LEU A 146 0.11 4.01 12.59
CA LEU A 146 -0.84 2.97 12.27
C LEU A 146 -1.82 3.46 11.21
N THR A 147 -2.04 2.64 10.17
CA THR A 147 -3.08 2.88 9.17
C THR A 147 -4.14 1.78 9.19
N VAL A 148 -5.40 2.19 9.01
CA VAL A 148 -6.55 1.30 8.87
C VAL A 148 -7.41 1.87 7.74
N ARG A 149 -7.89 1.00 6.84
CA ARG A 149 -8.90 1.41 5.85
C ARG A 149 -9.90 0.31 5.57
N ALA A 150 -11.18 0.67 5.64
CA ALA A 150 -12.31 -0.22 5.32
C ALA A 150 -12.29 -1.55 6.11
N VAL A 151 -11.74 -1.51 7.33
CA VAL A 151 -11.80 -2.60 8.31
C VAL A 151 -12.94 -2.28 9.28
N ARG A 152 -13.74 -3.30 9.59
CA ARG A 152 -14.69 -3.23 10.69
C ARG A 152 -13.94 -3.66 11.95
N LEU A 153 -13.64 -2.69 12.82
CA LEU A 153 -13.05 -2.91 14.14
C LEU A 153 -14.12 -3.39 15.11
#